data_AF-W9UZT4-F1
#
_entry.id   AF-W9UZT4-F1
#
_cell.length_a   1.000
_cell.length_b   1.000
_cell.length_c   1.000
_cell.angle_alpha   90.00
_cell.angle_beta   90.00
_cell.angle_gamma   90.00
#
_symmetry.space_group_name_H-M   'P 1'
#
loop_
_entity.id
_entity.type
_entity.pdbx_description
1 polymer ?
#
loop_
_entity_poly.entity_id
_entity_poly.type
_entity_poly.pdbx_seq_one_letter_code
_entity_poly.pdbx_strand_id
1 'polypeptide(L)'
;MALRESIIEAASLRLRPILMTTGATVLGTLPLAMAVGAGAESRQQIGWVIVGGMLLGTLLTLFVIPTIYSIFGKRNFVEVKPDYEN
;
A
#
# COMPACT_ATOMS: atom_id res chain seq x y z
N MET A 1 13.02 13.01 -20.77
CA MET A 1 11.72 12.62 -20.18
C MET A 1 11.38 13.64 -19.10
N ALA A 2 10.20 14.25 -19.11
CA ALA A 2 9.86 15.29 -18.13
C ALA A 2 9.73 14.69 -16.73
N LEU A 3 10.27 15.34 -15.70
CA LEU A 3 10.28 14.88 -14.29
C LEU A 3 8.91 14.36 -13.79
N ARG A 4 7.82 15.00 -14.25
CA ARG A 4 6.44 14.64 -13.90
C ARG A 4 6.03 13.25 -14.42
N GLU A 5 6.50 12.89 -15.62
CA GLU A 5 6.30 11.57 -16.23
C GLU A 5 6.96 10.48 -15.38
N SER A 6 8.23 10.70 -15.00
CA SER A 6 9.02 9.76 -14.20
C SER A 6 8.45 9.55 -12.79
N ILE A 7 7.90 10.59 -12.16
CA ILE A 7 7.24 10.48 -10.86
C ILE A 7 5.94 9.66 -10.97
N ILE A 8 5.13 9.87 -12.01
CA ILE A 8 3.89 9.12 -12.23
C ILE A 8 4.19 7.65 -12.53
N GLU A 9 5.21 7.39 -13.34
CA GLU A 9 5.65 6.02 -13.67
C GLU A 9 6.18 5.29 -12.42
N ALA A 10 7.05 5.93 -11.63
CA ALA A 10 7.55 5.38 -10.38
C ALA A 10 6.44 5.14 -9.34
N ALA A 11 5.47 6.05 -9.23
CA ALA A 11 4.31 5.89 -8.37
C ALA A 11 3.43 4.72 -8.82
N SER A 12 3.17 4.60 -10.12
CA SER A 12 2.39 3.50 -10.71
C SER A 12 3.04 2.14 -10.50
N LEU A 13 4.38 2.08 -10.58
CA LEU A 13 5.17 0.87 -10.36
C LEU A 13 4.99 0.28 -8.96
N ARG A 14 4.73 1.12 -7.94
CA ARG A 14 4.52 0.71 -6.54
C ARG A 14 3.05 0.58 -6.17
N LEU A 15 2.22 1.46 -6.72
CA LEU A 15 0.79 1.48 -6.44
C LEU A 15 0.09 0.22 -6.95
N ARG A 16 0.50 -0.29 -8.12
CA ARG A 16 -0.09 -1.49 -8.72
C ARG A 16 0.14 -2.74 -7.85
N PRO A 17 1.38 -3.05 -7.38
CA PRO A 17 1.60 -4.12 -6.40
C PRO A 17 0.86 -3.94 -5.08
N ILE A 18 0.83 -2.71 -4.52
CA ILE A 18 0.16 -2.45 -3.22
C ILE A 18 -1.34 -2.69 -3.32
N LEU A 19 -1.98 -2.22 -4.39
CA LEU A 19 -3.41 -2.45 -4.62
C LEU A 19 -3.70 -3.91 -4.96
N MET A 20 -2.80 -4.60 -5.66
CA MET A 20 -2.95 -6.01 -6.01
C MET A 20 -2.95 -6.90 -4.77
N THR A 21 -1.99 -6.72 -3.86
CA THR A 21 -1.90 -7.54 -2.63
C THR A 21 -3.07 -7.25 -1.71
N THR A 22 -3.37 -5.97 -1.48
CA THR A 22 -4.44 -5.57 -0.57
C THR A 22 -5.81 -5.96 -1.11
N GLY A 23 -6.05 -5.79 -2.41
CA GLY A 23 -7.24 -6.26 -3.09
C GLY A 23 -7.40 -7.78 -3.03
N ALA A 24 -6.34 -8.55 -3.30
CA ALA A 24 -6.40 -10.01 -3.24
C ALA A 24 -6.76 -10.52 -1.83
N THR A 25 -6.19 -9.94 -0.78
CA THR A 25 -6.49 -10.36 0.59
C THR A 25 -7.89 -9.93 1.04
N VAL A 26 -8.34 -8.71 0.71
CA VAL A 26 -9.71 -8.26 1.03
C VAL A 26 -10.74 -9.15 0.31
N LEU A 27 -10.53 -9.44 -0.97
CA LEU A 27 -11.41 -10.34 -1.74
C LEU A 27 -11.37 -11.79 -1.21
N GLY A 28 -10.21 -12.28 -0.78
CA GLY A 28 -10.07 -13.62 -0.20
C GLY A 28 -10.69 -13.77 1.20
N THR A 29 -10.72 -12.68 1.99
CA THR A 29 -11.26 -12.67 3.36
C THR A 29 -12.73 -12.27 3.41
N LEU A 30 -13.26 -11.60 2.39
CA LEU A 30 -14.68 -11.28 2.22
C LEU A 30 -15.63 -12.47 2.45
N PRO A 31 -15.45 -13.66 1.84
CA PRO A 31 -16.32 -14.80 2.10
C PRO A 31 -16.21 -15.31 3.55
N LEU A 32 -15.06 -15.14 4.20
CA LEU A 32 -14.88 -15.51 5.61
C LEU A 32 -15.61 -14.53 6.54
N ALA A 33 -15.60 -13.23 6.20
CA ALA A 33 -16.31 -12.16 6.91
C ALA A 33 -17.84 -12.21 6.72
N MET A 34 -18.34 -12.98 5.76
CA MET A 34 -19.77 -13.21 5.52
C MET A 34 -20.19 -14.66 5.80
N ALA A 35 -19.30 -15.50 6.30
CA ALA A 35 -19.58 -16.91 6.54
C ALA A 35 -20.65 -17.09 7.63
N VAL A 36 -21.61 -17.99 7.39
CA VAL A 36 -22.71 -18.33 8.31
C VAL A 36 -22.64 -19.83 8.63
N GLY A 37 -22.81 -20.21 9.91
CA GLY A 37 -22.72 -21.61 10.36
C GLY A 37 -22.06 -21.76 11.75
N ALA A 38 -21.74 -23.00 12.14
CA ALA A 38 -21.06 -23.28 13.41
C ALA A 38 -19.67 -22.63 13.46
N GLY A 39 -19.40 -21.85 14.51
CA GLY A 39 -18.16 -21.06 14.64
C GLY A 39 -18.09 -19.84 13.70
N ALA A 40 -19.21 -19.45 13.07
CA ALA A 40 -19.26 -18.27 12.20
C ALA A 40 -18.90 -17.00 12.94
N GLU A 41 -19.39 -16.79 14.17
CA GLU A 41 -19.10 -15.58 14.95
C GLU A 41 -17.60 -15.27 15.03
N SER A 42 -16.78 -16.26 15.37
CA SER A 42 -15.32 -16.11 15.45
C SER A 42 -14.67 -15.83 14.09
N ARG A 43 -15.11 -16.52 13.03
CA ARG A 43 -14.61 -16.31 11.67
C ARG A 43 -14.98 -14.92 11.12
N GLN A 44 -16.20 -14.48 11.42
CA GLN A 44 -16.73 -13.19 11.03
C GLN A 44 -15.96 -12.06 11.73
N GLN A 45 -15.73 -12.18 13.04
CA GLN A 45 -14.92 -11.23 13.81
C GLN A 45 -13.51 -11.08 13.23
N ILE A 46 -12.80 -12.19 13.00
CA ILE A 46 -11.44 -12.16 12.42
C ILE A 46 -11.47 -11.58 11.00
N GLY A 47 -12.46 -11.95 10.18
CA GLY A 47 -12.62 -11.43 8.83
C GLY A 47 -12.76 -9.90 8.79
N TRP A 48 -13.63 -9.33 9.62
CA TRP A 48 -13.80 -7.87 9.71
C TRP A 48 -12.56 -7.16 10.24
N VAL A 49 -11.85 -7.75 11.21
CA VAL A 49 -10.58 -7.19 11.73
C VAL A 49 -9.52 -7.14 10.63
N ILE A 50 -9.39 -8.19 9.81
CA ILE A 50 -8.40 -8.20 8.72
C ILE A 50 -8.76 -7.17 7.65
N VAL A 51 -10.02 -7.14 7.20
CA VAL A 51 -10.46 -6.19 6.17
C VAL A 51 -10.26 -4.74 6.64
N GLY A 52 -10.70 -4.41 7.85
CA GLY A 52 -10.52 -3.07 8.42
C GLY A 52 -9.05 -2.73 8.64
N GLY A 53 -8.28 -3.65 9.23
CA GLY A 53 -6.86 -3.47 9.52
C GLY A 53 -6.02 -3.29 8.26
N MET A 54 -6.32 -4.02 7.19
CA MET A 54 -5.61 -3.90 5.92
C MET A 54 -5.95 -2.61 5.19
N LEU A 55 -7.22 -2.22 5.11
CA LEU A 55 -7.61 -0.96 4.48
C LEU A 55 -6.97 0.23 5.20
N LEU A 56 -7.11 0.27 6.53
CA LEU A 56 -6.55 1.34 7.35
C LEU A 56 -5.02 1.32 7.32
N GLY A 57 -4.40 0.15 7.49
CA GLY A 57 -2.95 -0.01 7.50
C GLY A 57 -2.29 0.31 6.16
N THR A 58 -2.94 0.00 5.04
CA THR A 58 -2.44 0.35 3.70
C THR A 58 -2.49 1.84 3.48
N LEU A 59 -3.60 2.51 3.82
CA LEU A 59 -3.71 3.96 3.74
C LEU A 59 -2.68 4.63 4.65
N LEU A 60 -2.57 4.16 5.89
CA LEU A 60 -1.60 4.68 6.84
C LEU A 60 -0.18 4.50 6.31
N THR A 61 0.19 3.33 5.78
CA THR A 61 1.52 3.10 5.19
C THR A 61 1.78 3.98 3.98
N LEU A 62 0.83 4.09 3.05
CA LEU A 62 0.93 4.94 1.86
C LEU A 62 1.09 6.42 2.19
N PHE A 63 0.59 6.91 3.33
CA PHE A 63 0.76 8.29 3.76
C PHE A 63 1.94 8.50 4.72
N VAL A 64 2.11 7.60 5.69
CA VAL A 64 3.14 7.69 6.74
C VAL A 64 4.53 7.49 6.17
N ILE A 65 4.75 6.48 5.33
CA ILE A 65 6.06 6.23 4.71
C ILE A 65 6.55 7.48 3.96
N PRO A 66 5.82 8.06 2.98
CA PRO A 66 6.32 9.24 2.26
C PRO A 66 6.39 10.48 3.16
N THR A 67 5.53 10.63 4.16
CA THR A 67 5.62 11.74 5.13
C THR A 67 6.92 11.66 5.93
N ILE A 68 7.23 10.50 6.48
CA ILE A 68 8.49 10.26 7.21
C ILE A 68 9.68 10.45 6.27
N TYR A 69 9.64 9.88 5.06
CA TYR A 69 10.69 10.06 4.06
C TYR A 69 10.85 11.52 3.62
N SER A 70 9.79 12.32 3.56
CA SER A 70 9.87 13.75 3.23
C SER A 70 10.54 14.53 4.35
N ILE A 71 10.20 14.24 5.61
CA ILE A 71 10.77 14.88 6.79
C ILE A 71 12.26 14.52 6.94
N PHE A 72 12.62 13.25 6.79
CA PHE A 72 14.02 12.80 6.87
C PHE A 72 14.82 13.14 5.61
N GLY A 73 14.20 13.00 4.44
CA GLY A 73 14.80 13.30 3.13
C GLY A 73 15.15 14.78 2.97
N LYS A 74 14.39 15.70 3.59
CA LYS A 74 14.76 17.12 3.68
C LYS A 74 16.16 17.37 4.27
N ARG A 75 16.77 16.39 4.96
CA ARG A 75 18.16 16.46 5.43
C ARG A 75 19.20 15.84 4.48
N ASN A 76 18.82 15.02 3.48
CA ASN A 76 19.78 14.22 2.69
C ASN A 76 19.37 13.94 1.22
N PHE A 77 18.66 14.83 0.52
CA PHE A 77 18.54 14.69 -0.95
C PHE A 77 19.86 15.12 -1.61
N VAL A 78 20.82 14.20 -1.67
CA VAL A 78 21.90 14.26 -2.67
C VAL A 78 21.24 14.03 -4.02
N GLU A 79 21.18 15.09 -4.83
CA GLU A 79 20.74 15.05 -6.21
C GLU A 79 21.65 14.10 -6.99
N VAL A 80 21.23 12.85 -7.17
CA VAL A 80 21.93 11.91 -8.04
C VAL A 80 21.67 12.36 -9.47
N LYS A 81 22.59 13.16 -10.02
CA LYS A 81 22.64 13.46 -11.46
C LYS A 81 22.71 12.14 -12.21
N PRO A 82 21.75 11.85 -13.11
CA PRO A 82 21.86 10.69 -13.96
C PRO A 82 22.96 10.97 -14.99
N ASP A 83 24.08 10.25 -14.84
CA ASP A 83 25.24 10.30 -15.71
C ASP A 83 24.89 9.56 -17.02
N TYR A 84 24.25 10.27 -17.95
CA TYR A 84 24.00 9.81 -19.32
C TYR A 84 25.13 10.27 -20.27
N GLU A 85 26.38 10.18 -19.83
CA GLU A 85 27.56 10.31 -20.70
C GLU A 85 28.57 9.24 -20.30
N ASN A 86 28.57 8.13 -21.05
CA ASN A 86 29.71 7.33 -21.53
C ASN A 86 29.19 6.22 -22.44
#